data_AF-A0A354HW37-F1
#
_entry.id   AF-A0A354HW37-F1
#
_cell.length_a   1.000
_cell.length_b   1.000
_cell.length_c   1.000
_cell.angle_alpha   90.00
_cell.angle_beta   90.00
_cell.angle_gamma   90.00
#
_symmetry.space_group_name_H-M   'P 1'
#
loop_
_entity.id
_entity.type
_entity.pdbx_description
1 polymer ?
#
loop_
_entity_poly.entity_id
_entity_poly.type
_entity_poly.pdbx_seq_one_letter_code
_entity_poly.pdbx_strand_id
1 'polypeptide(L)'
;MSLSTARVSWPSTRAALRRDLDGEPVEVARLTGDHRNITFQVSDLIYTSPEQAVYEYRLDGVDKEWKSIVGKSEISYFDLSPGSYKFHLRHTGAPDTETITAFTIERTTNYPLLIMGLMLIAVSGAAIYLWIRHKRTLRKMISTRGDGPAASGEHTETAEKEKYKTTRVSNEECRRMLSRLDRLMKENRSYTNPDLKIADLAETLGVSPHSLSFLFNQYLDKSYYDYVNEYRVKEFKVLIDAGGNERYTLTAMSEMCGFSSRASFFRHFKKLTGITPNEYIKQQR
;
A
#
# COMPACT_ATOMS: atom_id res chain seq x y z
N MET A 1 -31.74 48.00 18.66
CA MET A 1 -30.86 46.86 18.97
C MET A 1 -31.09 45.81 17.89
N SER A 2 -30.22 45.77 16.87
CA SER A 2 -30.27 44.75 15.80
C SER A 2 -29.58 43.50 16.31
N LEU A 3 -30.32 42.40 16.45
CA LEU A 3 -29.83 41.13 16.99
C LEU A 3 -29.53 40.20 15.83
N SER A 4 -28.34 40.31 15.23
CA SER A 4 -27.88 39.38 14.22
C SER A 4 -27.61 38.02 14.87
N THR A 5 -28.04 36.94 14.22
CA THR A 5 -27.91 35.58 14.74
C THR A 5 -27.17 34.73 13.71
N ALA A 6 -25.98 34.25 14.05
CA ALA A 6 -25.28 33.25 13.24
C ALA A 6 -25.93 31.87 13.49
N ARG A 7 -26.31 31.17 12.43
CA ARG A 7 -26.86 29.82 12.44
C ARG A 7 -25.91 28.91 11.66
N VAL A 8 -25.43 27.83 12.27
CA VAL A 8 -24.59 26.84 11.55
C VAL A 8 -25.52 25.84 10.85
N SER A 9 -25.33 25.60 9.55
CA SER A 9 -26.14 24.63 8.79
C SER A 9 -25.34 23.35 8.52
N TRP A 10 -25.85 22.20 8.95
CA TRP A 10 -25.20 20.89 8.87
C TRP A 10 -25.76 20.03 7.73
N PRO A 11 -24.96 19.16 7.07
CA PRO A 11 -25.48 18.21 6.08
C PRO A 11 -26.32 17.05 6.63
N SER A 12 -26.44 16.81 7.94
CA SER A 12 -27.31 15.71 8.43
C SER A 12 -27.78 15.76 9.89
N THR A 13 -27.48 16.78 10.69
CA THR A 13 -27.89 16.80 12.10
C THR A 13 -28.36 18.19 12.51
N ARG A 14 -29.67 18.34 12.75
CA ARG A 14 -30.31 19.61 13.13
C ARG A 14 -29.96 19.97 14.59
N ALA A 15 -28.89 20.73 14.79
CA ALA A 15 -28.65 21.46 16.03
C ALA A 15 -28.86 22.96 15.74
N ALA A 16 -29.98 23.52 16.19
CA ALA A 16 -30.27 24.94 16.10
C ALA A 16 -29.79 25.63 17.39
N LEU A 17 -28.82 26.53 17.29
CA LEU A 17 -28.34 27.31 18.42
C LEU A 17 -29.34 28.45 18.71
N ARG A 18 -29.94 28.44 19.91
CA ARG A 18 -30.82 29.51 20.42
C ARG A 18 -30.05 30.33 21.45
N ARG A 19 -30.26 31.64 21.44
CA ARG A 19 -29.65 32.60 22.37
C ARG A 19 -30.22 32.38 23.78
N ASP A 20 -29.35 32.23 24.78
CA ASP A 20 -29.67 32.58 26.16
C ASP A 20 -29.20 34.02 26.42
N LEU A 21 -29.96 34.77 27.21
CA LEU A 21 -29.94 36.23 27.30
C LEU A 21 -28.76 36.81 28.11
N ASP A 22 -27.83 35.98 28.60
CA ASP A 22 -26.97 36.36 29.73
C ASP A 22 -25.46 36.45 29.41
N GLY A 23 -25.06 36.49 28.14
CA GLY A 23 -23.66 36.76 27.76
C GLY A 23 -22.68 35.61 28.01
N GLU A 24 -23.15 34.44 28.41
CA GLU A 24 -22.36 33.21 28.49
C GLU A 24 -22.11 32.61 27.09
N PRO A 25 -20.93 32.05 26.81
CA PRO A 25 -20.61 31.48 25.51
C PRO A 25 -21.53 30.32 25.18
N VAL A 26 -22.22 30.45 24.04
CA VAL A 26 -23.17 29.50 23.49
C VAL A 26 -22.54 28.11 23.38
N GLU A 27 -23.30 27.11 23.84
CA GLU A 27 -23.06 25.67 23.85
C GLU A 27 -22.00 25.16 22.85
N VAL A 28 -20.94 24.54 23.38
CA VAL A 28 -19.81 24.00 22.59
C VAL A 28 -20.31 22.85 21.73
N ALA A 29 -20.63 23.13 20.46
CA ALA A 29 -20.93 22.08 19.49
C ALA A 29 -19.69 21.18 19.33
N ARG A 30 -19.79 19.92 19.79
CA ARG A 30 -18.74 18.92 19.61
C ARG A 30 -18.94 18.22 18.28
N LEU A 31 -17.96 18.37 17.40
CA LEU A 31 -17.96 17.72 16.09
C LEU A 31 -17.24 16.40 16.19
N THR A 32 -18.02 15.32 16.10
CA THR A 32 -17.55 13.95 16.00
C THR A 32 -17.60 13.50 14.53
N GLY A 33 -16.51 12.93 14.04
CA GLY A 33 -16.38 12.44 12.64
C GLY A 33 -15.30 13.17 11.83
N ASP A 34 -15.15 12.80 10.56
CA ASP A 34 -14.17 13.39 9.61
C ASP A 34 -14.68 14.69 8.96
N HIS A 35 -15.64 15.37 9.60
CA HIS A 35 -16.21 16.61 9.10
C HIS A 35 -15.24 17.77 9.36
N ARG A 36 -14.31 18.00 8.42
CA ARG A 36 -13.31 19.09 8.48
C ARG A 36 -13.77 20.39 7.82
N ASN A 37 -14.95 20.37 7.22
CA ASN A 37 -15.52 21.50 6.51
C ASN A 37 -16.70 22.05 7.30
N ILE A 38 -16.65 23.32 7.66
CA ILE A 38 -17.66 23.98 8.48
C ILE A 38 -18.18 25.19 7.73
N THR A 39 -19.51 25.27 7.63
CA THR A 39 -20.20 26.40 7.02
C THR A 39 -21.06 27.10 8.07
N PHE A 40 -20.77 28.38 8.28
CA PHE A 40 -21.58 29.29 9.10
C PHE A 40 -22.56 30.02 8.19
N GLN A 41 -23.85 30.00 8.52
CA GLN A 41 -24.84 30.86 7.90
C GLN A 41 -25.13 32.05 8.81
N VAL A 42 -25.22 33.25 8.25
CA VAL A 42 -25.53 34.47 8.98
C VAL A 42 -26.95 34.86 8.65
N SER A 43 -27.81 34.92 9.66
CA SER A 43 -29.20 35.37 9.50
C SER A 43 -29.36 36.69 10.24
N ASP A 44 -29.65 37.73 9.46
CA ASP A 44 -29.84 39.07 9.99
C ASP A 44 -31.22 39.60 9.62
N LEU A 45 -31.76 40.48 10.45
CA LEU A 45 -33.12 41.01 10.32
C LEU A 45 -33.21 42.16 9.30
N ILE A 46 -32.22 42.33 8.43
CA ILE A 46 -32.19 43.41 7.42
C ILE A 46 -33.07 42.99 6.23
N TYR A 47 -34.39 43.16 6.40
CA TYR A 47 -35.39 42.81 5.40
C TYR A 47 -35.40 43.73 4.17
N THR A 48 -34.76 44.91 4.26
CA THR A 48 -34.88 45.96 3.24
C THR A 48 -33.83 45.86 2.13
N SER A 49 -32.64 45.32 2.39
CA SER A 49 -31.55 45.15 1.39
C SER A 49 -30.46 44.18 1.91
N PRO A 50 -30.71 42.87 1.94
CA PRO A 50 -29.73 41.88 2.42
C PRO A 50 -28.42 41.86 1.61
N GLU A 51 -28.45 42.29 0.34
CA GLU A 51 -27.25 42.39 -0.52
C GLU A 51 -26.25 43.47 -0.09
N GLN A 52 -26.71 44.45 0.71
CA GLN A 52 -25.88 45.54 1.22
C GLN A 52 -25.34 45.25 2.63
N ALA A 53 -25.71 44.13 3.24
CA ALA A 53 -25.20 43.76 4.55
C ALA A 53 -23.70 43.46 4.46
N VAL A 54 -22.90 44.12 5.29
CA VAL A 54 -21.46 43.95 5.34
C VAL A 54 -21.05 43.43 6.72
N TYR A 55 -20.57 42.20 6.76
CA TYR A 55 -20.11 41.56 7.99
C TYR A 55 -18.59 41.43 7.99
N GLU A 56 -18.01 41.54 9.18
CA GLU A 56 -16.63 41.16 9.44
C GLU A 56 -16.62 39.88 10.27
N TYR A 57 -15.73 38.96 9.91
CA TYR A 57 -15.57 37.70 10.62
C TYR A 57 -14.10 37.31 10.74
N ARG A 58 -13.82 36.47 11.73
CA ARG A 58 -12.52 35.78 11.88
C ARG A 58 -12.69 34.48 12.65
N LEU A 59 -11.84 33.51 12.37
CA LEU A 59 -11.73 32.26 13.11
C LEU A 59 -10.39 32.19 13.84
N ASP A 60 -10.43 32.13 15.17
CA ASP A 60 -9.23 32.02 16.00
C ASP A 60 -8.44 30.76 15.64
N GLY A 61 -7.12 30.93 15.44
CA GLY A 61 -6.22 29.84 15.05
C GLY A 61 -6.14 29.58 13.54
N VAL A 62 -6.96 30.24 12.73
CA VAL A 62 -6.93 30.14 11.26
C VAL A 62 -6.69 31.50 10.61
N ASP A 63 -7.45 32.51 11.02
CA ASP A 63 -7.35 33.86 10.47
C ASP A 63 -6.49 34.77 11.36
N LYS A 64 -5.60 35.55 10.75
CA LYS A 64 -4.77 36.55 11.45
C LYS A 64 -5.43 37.92 11.54
N GLU A 65 -6.31 38.23 10.59
CA GLU A 65 -6.98 39.53 10.46
C GLU A 65 -8.47 39.33 10.19
N TRP A 66 -9.27 40.36 10.44
CA TRP A 66 -10.70 40.37 10.14
C TRP A 66 -10.92 40.36 8.63
N LYS A 67 -11.82 39.50 8.16
CA LYS A 67 -12.24 39.41 6.76
C LYS A 67 -13.65 39.98 6.62
N SER A 68 -13.89 40.71 5.54
CA SER A 68 -15.21 41.28 5.24
C SER A 68 -15.92 40.53 4.12
N ILE A 69 -17.23 40.37 4.26
CA ILE A 69 -18.11 39.85 3.22
C ILE A 69 -19.28 40.81 3.02
N VAL A 70 -19.65 41.02 1.75
CA VAL A 70 -20.77 41.87 1.34
C VAL A 70 -21.83 40.99 0.69
N GLY A 71 -23.09 41.10 1.13
CA GLY A 71 -24.25 40.48 0.49
C GLY A 71 -24.26 38.94 0.50
N LYS A 72 -23.34 38.31 1.22
CA LYS A 72 -23.30 36.86 1.41
C LYS A 72 -23.68 36.51 2.84
N SER A 73 -24.54 35.50 2.98
CA SER A 73 -24.98 34.97 4.27
C SER A 73 -24.29 33.66 4.63
N GLU A 74 -23.23 33.26 3.90
CA GLU A 74 -22.55 31.97 4.09
C GLU A 74 -21.02 32.16 4.15
N ILE A 75 -20.41 31.60 5.19
CA ILE A 75 -18.96 31.62 5.43
C ILE A 75 -18.50 30.17 5.64
N SER A 76 -17.64 29.68 4.75
CA SER A 76 -17.13 28.31 4.81
C SER A 76 -15.65 28.27 5.11
N TYR A 77 -15.28 27.41 6.05
CA TYR A 77 -13.92 26.99 6.33
C TYR A 77 -13.75 25.53 5.92
N PHE A 78 -12.62 25.22 5.28
CA PHE A 78 -12.31 23.90 4.78
C PHE A 78 -11.04 23.36 5.45
N ASP A 79 -10.97 22.04 5.61
CA ASP A 79 -9.82 21.31 6.16
C ASP A 79 -9.32 21.82 7.53
N LEU A 80 -10.26 22.08 8.44
CA LEU A 80 -9.92 22.43 9.82
C LEU A 80 -9.31 21.23 10.56
N SER A 81 -8.20 21.49 11.25
CA SER A 81 -7.53 20.49 12.07
C SER A 81 -8.33 20.18 13.35
N PRO A 82 -8.17 19.01 13.97
CA PRO A 82 -8.77 18.73 15.28
C PRO A 82 -8.28 19.72 16.33
N GLY A 83 -9.20 20.38 17.04
CA GLY A 83 -8.89 21.45 17.97
C GLY A 83 -10.11 22.24 18.42
N SER A 84 -9.89 23.20 19.31
CA SER A 84 -10.92 24.14 19.78
C SER A 84 -10.80 25.45 19.04
N TYR A 85 -11.93 25.96 18.56
CA TYR A 85 -12.01 27.15 17.73
C TYR A 85 -13.05 28.13 18.27
N LYS A 86 -12.82 29.42 18.03
CA LYS A 86 -13.76 30.50 18.31
C LYS A 86 -13.99 31.29 17.04
N PHE A 87 -15.23 31.31 16.59
CA PHE A 87 -15.67 32.07 15.44
C PHE A 87 -16.24 33.40 15.91
N HIS A 88 -15.69 34.49 15.38
CA HIS A 88 -16.11 35.85 15.69
C HIS A 88 -16.84 36.43 14.48
N LEU A 89 -17.99 37.07 14.72
CA LEU A 89 -18.79 37.74 13.70
C LEU A 89 -19.29 39.08 14.23
N ARG A 90 -19.18 40.14 13.43
CA ARG A 90 -19.70 41.47 13.75
C ARG A 90 -20.12 42.23 12.50
N HIS A 91 -20.85 43.32 12.69
CA HIS A 91 -21.09 44.31 11.63
C HIS A 91 -19.84 45.14 11.35
N THR A 92 -19.65 45.48 10.08
CA THR A 92 -18.51 46.32 9.66
C THR A 92 -18.56 47.68 10.35
N GLY A 93 -17.49 48.05 11.04
CA GLY A 93 -17.38 49.32 11.75
C GLY A 93 -18.18 49.42 13.07
N ALA A 94 -18.80 48.33 13.55
CA ALA A 94 -19.54 48.30 14.81
C ALA A 94 -19.00 47.20 15.75
N PRO A 95 -17.92 47.46 16.50
CA PRO A 95 -17.28 46.48 17.39
C PRO A 95 -18.24 45.87 18.43
N ASP A 96 -19.20 46.65 18.93
CA ASP A 96 -20.15 46.24 19.97
C ASP A 96 -21.14 45.16 19.52
N THR A 97 -21.17 44.83 18.22
CA THR A 97 -22.04 43.81 17.65
C THR A 97 -21.38 42.42 17.57
N GLU A 98 -20.20 42.27 18.17
CA GLU A 98 -19.44 41.03 18.16
C GLU A 98 -20.20 39.86 18.80
N THR A 99 -20.34 38.78 18.02
CA THR A 99 -20.91 37.51 18.42
C THR A 99 -19.83 36.44 18.31
N ILE A 100 -19.61 35.69 19.40
CA ILE A 100 -18.59 34.65 19.48
C ILE A 100 -19.28 33.28 19.56
N THR A 101 -18.87 32.36 18.70
CA THR A 101 -19.34 30.97 18.69
C THR A 101 -18.15 30.02 18.89
N ALA A 102 -18.15 29.23 19.96
CA ALA A 102 -17.09 28.27 20.24
C ALA A 102 -17.48 26.85 19.79
N PHE A 103 -16.55 26.13 19.18
CA PHE A 103 -16.75 24.72 18.80
C PHE A 103 -15.46 23.92 18.93
N THR A 104 -15.57 22.60 19.05
CA THR A 104 -14.43 21.70 19.15
C THR A 104 -14.55 20.56 18.16
N ILE A 105 -13.49 20.34 17.37
CA ILE A 105 -13.34 19.21 16.45
C ILE A 105 -12.56 18.11 17.18
N GLU A 106 -13.20 16.98 17.45
CA GLU A 106 -12.55 15.86 18.13
C GLU A 106 -11.67 15.05 17.17
N ARG A 107 -10.57 14.48 17.69
CA ARG A 107 -9.72 13.58 16.90
C ARG A 107 -10.42 12.23 16.74
N THR A 108 -10.97 11.96 15.55
CA THR A 108 -11.45 10.61 15.23
C THR A 108 -10.25 9.65 15.20
N THR A 109 -10.20 8.75 16.16
CA THR A 109 -9.20 7.67 16.20
C THR A 109 -9.94 6.39 15.86
N ASN A 110 -9.55 5.73 14.77
CA ASN A 110 -10.14 4.46 14.35
C ASN A 110 -9.65 3.30 15.23
N TYR A 111 -10.10 3.27 16.48
CA TYR A 111 -9.89 2.17 17.42
C TYR A 111 -10.20 0.77 16.85
N PRO A 112 -11.28 0.52 16.08
CA PRO A 112 -11.53 -0.83 15.55
C PRO A 112 -10.42 -1.34 14.63
N LEU A 113 -9.79 -0.46 13.85
CA LEU A 113 -8.66 -0.82 12.99
C LEU A 113 -7.43 -1.22 13.80
N LEU A 114 -7.13 -0.48 14.88
CA LEU A 114 -6.03 -0.79 15.79
C LEU A 114 -6.25 -2.12 16.51
N ILE A 115 -7.47 -2.38 16.98
CA ILE A 115 -7.85 -3.63 17.64
C ILE A 115 -7.73 -4.82 16.68
N MET A 116 -8.16 -4.67 15.42
CA MET A 116 -8.01 -5.71 14.40
C MET A 116 -6.52 -6.03 14.14
N GLY A 117 -5.66 -5.01 14.11
CA GLY A 117 -4.20 -5.19 13.99
C GLY A 117 -3.61 -5.99 15.16
N LEU A 118 -4.01 -5.68 16.40
CA LEU A 118 -3.58 -6.43 17.59
C LEU A 118 -4.06 -7.89 17.57
N MET A 119 -5.30 -8.13 17.11
CA MET A 119 -5.84 -9.48 16.94
C MET A 119 -5.06 -10.31 15.92
N LEU A 120 -4.66 -9.72 14.78
CA LEU A 120 -3.83 -10.41 13.79
C LEU A 120 -2.46 -10.80 14.34
N ILE A 121 -1.83 -9.91 15.12
CA ILE A 121 -0.56 -10.19 15.79
C ILE A 121 -0.74 -11.35 16.79
N ALA A 122 -1.80 -11.34 17.60
CA ALA A 122 -2.10 -12.41 18.55
C ALA A 122 -2.31 -13.76 17.85
N VAL A 123 -3.06 -13.79 16.75
CA VAL A 123 -3.29 -15.00 15.94
C VAL A 123 -1.98 -15.50 15.32
N SER A 124 -1.14 -14.60 14.79
CA SER A 124 0.17 -14.96 14.25
C SER A 124 1.10 -15.55 15.33
N GLY A 125 1.09 -14.96 16.54
CA GLY A 125 1.84 -15.46 17.68
C GLY A 125 1.35 -16.83 18.15
N ALA A 126 0.03 -17.06 18.17
CA ALA A 126 -0.54 -18.35 18.49
C ALA A 126 -0.17 -19.42 17.45
N ALA A 127 -0.20 -19.08 16.15
CA ALA A 127 0.24 -19.97 15.08
C ALA A 127 1.74 -20.33 15.20
N ILE A 128 2.60 -19.33 15.49
CA ILE A 128 4.02 -19.55 15.77
C ILE A 128 4.21 -20.44 17.00
N TYR A 129 3.45 -20.20 18.08
CA TYR A 129 3.49 -21.02 19.28
C TYR A 129 3.10 -22.48 19.00
N LEU A 130 2.00 -22.71 18.27
CA LEU A 130 1.55 -24.05 17.88
C LEU A 130 2.59 -24.74 16.99
N TRP A 131 3.22 -24.00 16.08
CA TRP A 131 4.29 -24.51 15.22
C TRP A 131 5.56 -24.86 15.99
N ILE A 132 5.99 -24.04 16.96
CA ILE A 132 7.10 -24.36 17.87
C ILE A 132 6.76 -25.61 18.69
N ARG A 133 5.55 -25.69 19.25
CA ARG A 133 5.08 -26.84 20.03
C ARG A 133 5.08 -28.12 19.18
N HIS A 134 4.58 -28.05 17.95
CA HIS A 134 4.56 -29.17 17.02
C HIS A 134 5.97 -29.62 16.60
N LYS A 135 6.88 -28.67 16.34
CA LYS A 135 8.29 -28.95 16.04
C LYS A 135 9.01 -29.60 17.22
N ARG A 136 8.68 -29.20 18.46
CA ARG A 136 9.21 -29.82 19.69
C ARG A 136 8.74 -31.26 19.86
N THR A 137 7.49 -31.59 19.52
CA THR A 137 7.00 -32.98 19.54
C THR A 137 7.64 -33.85 18.46
N LEU A 138 7.88 -33.30 17.26
CA LEU A 138 8.51 -34.04 16.17
C LEU A 138 10.01 -34.33 16.44
N ARG A 139 10.72 -33.41 17.12
CA ARG A 139 12.09 -33.62 17.60
C ARG A 139 12.21 -34.79 18.58
N LYS A 140 11.19 -35.06 19.42
CA LYS A 140 11.20 -36.20 20.35
C LYS A 140 11.10 -37.55 19.64
N MET A 141 10.48 -37.60 18.46
CA MET A 141 10.39 -38.82 17.64
C MET A 141 11.64 -39.05 16.78
N ILE A 142 12.37 -37.99 16.45
CA ILE A 142 13.65 -38.05 15.72
C ILE A 142 14.82 -38.40 16.67
N SER A 143 14.74 -38.01 17.95
CA SER A 143 15.75 -38.31 18.98
C SER A 143 15.85 -39.78 19.38
N THR A 144 14.85 -40.62 19.08
CA THR A 144 14.89 -42.07 19.38
C THR A 144 15.41 -42.93 18.22
N ARG A 145 15.86 -42.34 17.10
CA ARG A 145 16.38 -43.11 15.95
C ARG A 145 17.67 -42.57 15.30
N GLY A 146 18.50 -41.80 15.99
CA GLY A 146 19.82 -41.50 15.43
C GLY A 146 20.68 -40.59 16.29
N ASP A 147 21.82 -41.11 16.71
CA ASP A 147 22.97 -40.38 17.20
C ASP A 147 23.52 -39.39 16.14
N GLY A 148 23.97 -38.21 16.59
CA GLY A 148 25.04 -37.42 15.94
C GLY A 148 24.63 -36.13 15.19
N PRO A 149 25.35 -34.98 15.34
CA PRO A 149 24.78 -33.63 15.18
C PRO A 149 25.37 -32.77 14.02
N ALA A 150 24.59 -31.80 13.51
CA ALA A 150 24.96 -30.44 13.05
C ALA A 150 23.80 -29.84 12.21
N ALA A 151 23.10 -28.78 12.66
CA ALA A 151 23.29 -27.37 12.23
C ALA A 151 23.26 -27.21 10.69
N SER A 152 22.42 -26.41 10.03
CA SER A 152 21.65 -25.23 10.43
C SER A 152 20.79 -24.76 9.24
N GLY A 153 19.61 -24.19 9.53
CA GLY A 153 18.91 -23.25 8.64
C GLY A 153 17.83 -23.86 7.75
N GLU A 154 16.55 -23.64 8.05
CA GLU A 154 15.44 -23.68 7.07
C GLU A 154 14.12 -23.41 7.78
N HIS A 155 13.53 -22.24 7.51
CA HIS A 155 12.13 -21.96 7.80
C HIS A 155 11.49 -21.19 6.66
N THR A 156 11.41 -21.85 5.50
CA THR A 156 10.53 -21.45 4.39
C THR A 156 9.76 -22.65 3.81
N GLU A 157 10.12 -23.90 4.14
CA GLU A 157 9.71 -25.09 3.35
C GLU A 157 8.32 -25.69 3.64
N THR A 158 7.64 -25.38 4.75
CA THR A 158 6.56 -26.27 5.23
C THR A 158 5.21 -26.13 4.52
N ALA A 159 4.96 -25.06 3.73
CA ALA A 159 3.69 -24.92 3.01
C ALA A 159 3.69 -25.60 1.61
N GLU A 160 4.84 -25.66 0.93
CA GLU A 160 4.92 -26.34 -0.38
C GLU A 160 4.99 -27.87 -0.25
N LYS A 161 5.59 -28.39 0.83
CA LYS A 161 5.87 -29.84 0.98
C LYS A 161 4.63 -30.74 1.09
N GLU A 162 3.43 -30.22 1.37
CA GLU A 162 2.22 -31.04 1.34
C GLU A 162 1.65 -31.26 -0.06
N LYS A 163 1.87 -30.32 -0.99
CA LYS A 163 1.33 -30.41 -2.36
C LYS A 163 2.08 -31.41 -3.26
N TYR A 164 3.25 -31.87 -2.82
CA TYR A 164 4.12 -32.79 -3.57
C TYR A 164 4.21 -34.21 -2.99
N LYS A 165 3.47 -34.52 -1.91
CA LYS A 165 3.47 -35.87 -1.29
C LYS A 165 3.04 -37.01 -2.22
N THR A 166 2.40 -36.72 -3.36
CA THR A 166 1.87 -37.74 -4.28
C THR A 166 2.82 -38.13 -5.42
N THR A 167 3.91 -37.39 -5.66
CA THR A 167 4.84 -37.68 -6.76
C THR A 167 6.24 -37.93 -6.22
N ARG A 168 6.53 -39.19 -5.86
CA ARG A 168 7.92 -39.63 -5.62
C ARG A 168 8.66 -39.70 -6.96
N VAL A 169 9.15 -38.55 -7.45
CA VAL A 169 10.15 -38.54 -8.53
C VAL A 169 11.48 -38.96 -7.93
N SER A 170 12.12 -40.00 -8.47
CA SER A 170 13.44 -40.42 -7.98
C SER A 170 14.51 -39.39 -8.35
N ASN A 171 15.60 -39.34 -7.59
CA ASN A 171 16.71 -38.42 -7.88
C ASN A 171 17.31 -38.67 -9.27
N GLU A 172 17.32 -39.91 -9.75
CA GLU A 172 17.78 -40.26 -11.10
C GLU A 172 16.86 -39.69 -12.18
N GLU A 173 15.55 -39.74 -11.97
CA GLU A 173 14.59 -39.14 -12.90
C GLU A 173 14.71 -37.60 -12.92
N CYS A 174 14.88 -36.97 -11.75
CA CYS A 174 15.16 -35.54 -11.68
C CYS A 174 16.41 -35.15 -12.48
N ARG A 175 17.50 -35.92 -12.39
CA ARG A 175 18.72 -35.68 -13.19
C ARG A 175 18.47 -35.83 -14.69
N ARG A 176 17.71 -36.83 -15.12
CA ARG A 176 17.34 -37.02 -16.53
C ARG A 176 16.49 -35.86 -17.03
N MET A 177 15.49 -35.45 -16.26
CA MET A 177 14.63 -34.30 -16.58
C MET A 177 15.45 -33.02 -16.70
N LEU A 178 16.35 -32.75 -15.76
CA LEU A 178 17.23 -31.58 -15.79
C LEU A 178 18.12 -31.54 -17.04
N SER A 179 18.71 -32.68 -17.40
CA SER A 179 19.58 -32.76 -18.58
C SER A 179 18.82 -32.47 -19.88
N ARG A 180 17.57 -32.95 -19.98
CA ARG A 180 16.69 -32.68 -21.12
C ARG A 180 16.23 -31.22 -21.14
N LEU A 181 15.90 -30.66 -19.97
CA LEU A 181 15.51 -29.27 -19.81
C LEU A 181 16.64 -28.32 -20.23
N ASP A 182 17.88 -28.54 -19.77
CA ASP A 182 19.02 -27.70 -20.13
C ASP A 182 19.32 -27.74 -21.63
N ARG A 183 19.18 -28.92 -22.27
CA ARG A 183 19.34 -29.04 -23.72
C ARG A 183 18.26 -28.23 -24.46
N LEU A 184 17.01 -28.41 -24.08
CA LEU A 184 15.87 -27.70 -24.67
C LEU A 184 16.01 -26.18 -24.55
N MET A 185 16.42 -25.69 -23.37
CA MET A 185 16.60 -24.26 -23.13
C MET A 185 17.71 -23.67 -24.01
N LYS A 186 18.80 -24.42 -24.26
CA LYS A 186 19.90 -23.98 -25.13
C LYS A 186 19.55 -24.02 -26.62
N GLU A 187 18.87 -25.07 -27.07
CA GLU A 187 18.57 -25.29 -28.49
C GLU A 187 17.41 -24.41 -28.97
N ASN A 188 16.29 -24.43 -28.27
CA ASN A 188 15.06 -23.76 -28.71
C ASN A 188 14.97 -22.30 -28.25
N ARG A 189 15.86 -21.88 -27.34
CA ARG A 189 15.85 -20.54 -26.71
C ARG A 189 14.46 -20.13 -26.22
N SER A 190 13.65 -21.08 -25.73
CA SER A 190 12.24 -20.85 -25.37
C SER A 190 12.05 -19.74 -24.33
N TYR A 191 13.10 -19.41 -23.57
CA TYR A 191 13.12 -18.29 -22.64
C TYR A 191 12.89 -16.92 -23.29
N THR A 192 13.10 -16.74 -24.60
CA THR A 192 12.82 -15.47 -25.28
C THR A 192 11.33 -15.20 -25.46
N ASN A 193 10.47 -16.21 -25.33
CA ASN A 193 9.03 -16.02 -25.33
C ASN A 193 8.58 -15.41 -23.98
N PRO A 194 7.97 -14.21 -23.95
CA PRO A 194 7.47 -13.59 -22.72
C PRO A 194 6.36 -14.40 -22.04
N ASP A 195 5.56 -15.11 -22.82
CA ASP A 195 4.38 -15.86 -22.37
C ASP A 195 4.69 -17.33 -22.05
N LEU A 196 5.97 -17.72 -22.00
CA LEU A 196 6.37 -19.08 -21.66
C LEU A 196 5.83 -19.47 -20.27
N LYS A 197 5.04 -20.55 -20.24
CA LYS A 197 4.51 -21.14 -19.01
C LYS A 197 5.20 -22.47 -18.71
N ILE A 198 5.11 -22.89 -17.45
CA ILE A 198 5.61 -24.19 -17.02
C ILE A 198 4.92 -25.36 -17.74
N ALA A 199 3.65 -25.20 -18.12
CA ALA A 199 2.90 -26.20 -18.87
C ALA A 199 3.51 -26.46 -20.26
N ASP A 200 3.92 -25.39 -20.96
CA ASP A 200 4.51 -25.48 -22.30
C ASP A 200 5.86 -26.24 -22.26
N LEU A 201 6.68 -25.99 -21.24
CA LEU A 201 7.91 -26.74 -21.03
C LEU A 201 7.64 -28.20 -20.64
N ALA A 202 6.63 -28.44 -19.82
CA ALA A 202 6.27 -29.80 -19.41
C ALA A 202 5.80 -30.62 -20.61
N GLU A 203 4.98 -30.04 -21.49
CA GLU A 203 4.53 -30.65 -22.74
C GLU A 203 5.71 -30.96 -23.67
N THR A 204 6.61 -30.01 -23.89
CA THR A 204 7.78 -30.21 -24.75
C THR A 204 8.74 -31.26 -24.19
N LEU A 205 8.83 -31.38 -22.87
CA LEU A 205 9.61 -32.42 -22.18
C LEU A 205 8.87 -33.76 -22.06
N GLY A 206 7.58 -33.82 -22.39
CA GLY A 206 6.75 -35.01 -22.22
C GLY A 206 6.60 -35.43 -20.75
N VAL A 207 6.58 -34.48 -19.83
CA VAL A 207 6.43 -34.70 -18.38
C VAL A 207 5.20 -33.97 -17.85
N SER A 208 4.74 -34.33 -16.66
CA SER A 208 3.65 -33.60 -16.03
C SER A 208 4.13 -32.22 -15.51
N PRO A 209 3.29 -31.17 -15.56
CA PRO A 209 3.61 -29.86 -14.95
C PRO A 209 3.91 -29.96 -13.45
N HIS A 210 3.34 -30.96 -12.76
CA HIS A 210 3.60 -31.22 -11.34
C HIS A 210 5.02 -31.75 -11.13
N SER A 211 5.47 -32.71 -11.95
CA SER A 211 6.84 -33.23 -11.93
C SER A 211 7.86 -32.15 -12.23
N LEU A 212 7.56 -31.25 -13.18
CA LEU A 212 8.44 -30.14 -13.52
C LEU A 212 8.48 -29.08 -12.40
N SER A 213 7.34 -28.77 -11.77
CA SER A 213 7.32 -27.91 -10.58
C SER A 213 8.10 -28.52 -9.41
N PHE A 214 8.00 -29.84 -9.22
CA PHE A 214 8.80 -30.57 -8.22
C PHE A 214 10.30 -30.46 -8.51
N LEU A 215 10.71 -30.64 -9.76
CA LEU A 215 12.11 -30.48 -10.16
C LEU A 215 12.64 -29.08 -9.79
N PHE A 216 11.88 -28.02 -10.11
CA PHE A 216 12.28 -26.66 -9.80
C PHE A 216 12.36 -26.40 -8.30
N ASN A 217 11.25 -26.62 -7.57
CA ASN A 217 11.17 -26.19 -6.18
C ASN A 217 11.90 -27.15 -5.23
N GLN A 218 11.84 -28.46 -5.47
CA GLN A 218 12.38 -29.45 -4.52
C GLN A 218 13.79 -29.93 -4.87
N TYR A 219 14.13 -30.05 -6.15
CA TYR A 219 15.42 -30.59 -6.59
C TYR A 219 16.45 -29.48 -6.92
N LEU A 220 16.00 -28.36 -7.50
CA LEU A 220 16.86 -27.22 -7.85
C LEU A 220 16.84 -26.08 -6.82
N ASP A 221 15.89 -26.10 -5.88
CA ASP A 221 15.61 -25.03 -4.92
C ASP A 221 15.46 -23.65 -5.60
N LYS A 222 14.76 -23.63 -6.73
CA LYS A 222 14.51 -22.42 -7.53
C LYS A 222 13.09 -22.39 -8.02
N SER A 223 12.47 -21.21 -8.03
CA SER A 223 11.20 -21.06 -8.74
C SER A 223 11.41 -21.22 -10.25
N TYR A 224 10.40 -21.73 -10.94
CA TYR A 224 10.36 -21.77 -12.41
C TYR A 224 10.73 -20.41 -13.04
N TYR A 225 10.17 -19.32 -12.49
CA TYR A 225 10.42 -17.98 -13.00
C TYR A 225 11.88 -17.54 -12.78
N ASP A 226 12.48 -17.86 -11.64
CA ASP A 226 13.89 -17.58 -11.40
C ASP A 226 14.78 -18.34 -12.39
N TYR A 227 14.48 -19.62 -12.64
CA TYR A 227 15.21 -20.42 -13.62
C TYR A 227 15.15 -19.83 -15.04
N VAL A 228 13.96 -19.47 -15.54
CA VAL A 228 13.82 -18.86 -16.87
C VAL A 228 14.52 -17.50 -16.93
N ASN A 229 14.34 -16.66 -15.91
CA ASN A 229 14.93 -15.32 -15.89
C ASN A 229 16.46 -15.35 -15.79
N GLU A 230 17.06 -16.38 -15.21
CA GLU A 230 18.51 -16.60 -15.27
C GLU A 230 19.02 -16.74 -16.71
N TYR A 231 18.31 -17.48 -17.56
CA TYR A 231 18.63 -17.59 -18.98
C TYR A 231 18.43 -16.26 -19.71
N ARG A 232 17.33 -15.55 -19.45
CA ARG A 232 17.05 -14.24 -20.07
C ARG A 232 18.13 -13.20 -19.73
N VAL A 233 18.60 -13.17 -18.47
CA VAL A 233 19.68 -12.26 -18.05
C VAL A 233 21.02 -12.66 -18.67
N LYS A 234 21.31 -13.95 -18.81
CA LYS A 234 22.50 -14.42 -19.53
C LYS A 234 22.48 -13.99 -20.99
N GLU A 235 21.35 -14.17 -21.67
CA GLU A 235 21.19 -13.74 -23.07
C GLU A 235 21.34 -12.23 -23.22
N PHE A 236 20.79 -11.45 -22.27
CA PHE A 236 20.99 -10.00 -22.27
C PHE A 236 22.47 -9.61 -22.19
N LYS A 237 23.27 -10.28 -21.35
CA LYS A 237 24.71 -10.02 -21.28
C LYS A 237 25.41 -10.33 -22.60
N VAL A 238 25.08 -11.48 -23.21
CA VAL A 238 25.60 -11.85 -24.54
C VAL A 238 25.25 -10.79 -25.59
N LEU A 239 24.02 -10.26 -25.56
CA LEU A 239 23.57 -9.21 -26.47
C LEU A 239 24.33 -7.90 -26.27
N ILE A 240 24.65 -7.54 -25.02
CA ILE A 240 25.49 -6.37 -24.72
C ILE A 240 26.91 -6.56 -25.23
N ASP A 241 27.51 -7.72 -24.95
CA ASP A 241 28.88 -8.04 -25.36
C ASP A 241 29.02 -8.10 -26.90
N ALA A 242 27.92 -8.37 -27.61
CA ALA A 242 27.83 -8.32 -29.07
C ALA A 242 27.57 -6.90 -29.65
N GLY A 243 27.59 -5.85 -28.82
CA GLY A 243 27.36 -4.46 -29.25
C GLY A 243 25.88 -4.08 -29.42
N GLY A 244 24.95 -4.85 -28.84
CA GLY A 244 23.52 -4.57 -28.94
C GLY A 244 23.10 -3.20 -28.38
N ASN A 245 23.86 -2.68 -27.41
CA ASN A 245 23.65 -1.36 -26.80
C ASN A 245 23.87 -0.17 -27.75
N GLU A 246 24.55 -0.37 -28.87
CA GLU A 246 24.72 0.66 -29.91
C GLU A 246 23.52 0.74 -30.85
N ARG A 247 22.79 -0.37 -31.01
CA ARG A 247 21.71 -0.53 -32.00
C ARG A 247 20.32 -0.48 -31.39
N TYR A 248 20.18 -0.87 -30.14
CA TYR A 248 18.88 -1.03 -29.49
C TYR A 248 18.82 -0.32 -28.15
N THR A 249 17.62 0.16 -27.81
CA THR A 249 17.38 0.71 -26.48
C THR A 249 17.38 -0.41 -25.44
N LEU A 250 17.66 -0.05 -24.18
CA LEU A 250 17.61 -1.00 -23.06
C LEU A 250 16.27 -1.75 -22.98
N THR A 251 15.16 -1.03 -23.22
CA THR A 251 13.82 -1.63 -23.23
C THR A 251 13.71 -2.67 -24.34
N ALA A 252 14.07 -2.33 -25.58
CA ALA A 252 14.01 -3.24 -26.72
C ALA A 252 14.88 -4.49 -26.51
N MET A 253 16.10 -4.33 -25.98
CA MET A 253 16.96 -5.46 -25.63
C MET A 253 16.34 -6.36 -24.56
N SER A 254 15.68 -5.78 -23.54
CA SER A 254 15.00 -6.57 -22.51
C SER A 254 13.81 -7.36 -23.08
N GLU A 255 13.06 -6.77 -24.02
CA GLU A 255 11.94 -7.43 -24.70
C GLU A 255 12.43 -8.57 -25.60
N MET A 256 13.52 -8.38 -26.34
CA MET A 256 14.16 -9.43 -27.15
C MET A 256 14.63 -10.62 -26.30
N CYS A 257 15.03 -10.37 -25.05
CA CYS A 257 15.38 -11.41 -24.10
C CYS A 257 14.16 -12.08 -23.43
N GLY A 258 12.94 -11.66 -23.76
CA GLY A 258 11.69 -12.24 -23.28
C GLY A 258 11.11 -11.62 -22.00
N PHE A 259 11.59 -10.44 -21.57
CA PHE A 259 10.95 -9.75 -20.45
C PHE A 259 9.68 -9.01 -20.89
N SER A 260 8.57 -9.27 -20.19
CA SER A 260 7.29 -8.58 -20.44
C SER A 260 7.21 -7.18 -19.82
N SER A 261 8.15 -6.80 -18.95
CA SER A 261 8.19 -5.46 -18.38
C SER A 261 9.59 -5.06 -17.92
N ARG A 262 9.87 -3.75 -18.05
CA ARG A 262 11.11 -3.13 -17.60
C ARG A 262 11.35 -3.30 -16.09
N ALA A 263 10.31 -3.16 -15.27
CA ALA A 263 10.43 -3.33 -13.83
C ALA A 263 10.85 -4.76 -13.45
N SER A 264 10.30 -5.78 -14.12
CA SER A 264 10.68 -7.17 -13.92
C SER A 264 12.15 -7.41 -14.32
N PHE A 265 12.54 -6.91 -15.50
CA PHE A 265 13.92 -7.00 -15.98
C PHE A 265 14.92 -6.41 -14.98
N PHE A 266 14.72 -5.15 -14.55
CA PHE A 266 15.63 -4.48 -13.61
C PHE A 266 15.76 -5.24 -12.29
N ARG A 267 14.64 -5.74 -11.74
CA ARG A 267 14.64 -6.50 -10.48
C ARG A 267 15.44 -7.79 -10.61
N HIS A 268 15.17 -8.60 -11.64
CA HIS A 268 15.85 -9.89 -11.81
C HIS A 268 17.31 -9.71 -12.22
N PHE A 269 17.63 -8.72 -13.06
CA PHE A 269 19.01 -8.42 -13.42
C PHE A 269 19.83 -8.01 -12.20
N LYS A 270 19.32 -7.11 -11.36
CA LYS A 270 19.99 -6.70 -10.12
C LYS A 270 20.11 -7.85 -9.11
N LYS A 271 19.07 -8.68 -8.97
CA LYS A 271 19.09 -9.88 -8.11
C LYS A 271 20.23 -10.84 -8.51
N LEU A 272 20.43 -11.05 -9.81
CA LEU A 272 21.40 -12.04 -10.32
C LEU A 272 22.82 -11.48 -10.47
N THR A 273 22.98 -10.19 -10.71
CA THR A 273 24.29 -9.59 -11.02
C THR A 273 24.83 -8.67 -9.92
N GLY A 274 23.99 -8.28 -8.95
CA GLY A 274 24.31 -7.31 -7.90
C GLY A 274 24.22 -5.85 -8.34
N ILE A 275 24.24 -5.57 -9.63
CA ILE A 275 24.22 -4.21 -10.21
C ILE A 275 23.03 -4.00 -11.15
N THR A 276 22.71 -2.75 -11.47
CA THR A 276 21.64 -2.42 -12.41
C THR A 276 22.08 -2.66 -13.86
N PRO A 277 21.12 -2.88 -14.79
CA PRO A 277 21.44 -3.00 -16.21
C PRO A 277 22.21 -1.81 -16.79
N ASN A 278 21.88 -0.59 -16.35
CA ASN A 278 22.56 0.63 -16.78
C ASN A 278 24.02 0.66 -16.31
N GLU A 279 24.28 0.25 -15.07
CA GLU A 279 25.64 0.16 -14.54
C GLU A 279 26.46 -0.89 -15.30
N TYR A 280 25.85 -2.05 -15.61
CA TYR A 280 26.48 -3.07 -16.43
C TYR A 280 26.87 -2.54 -17.81
N ILE A 281 25.96 -1.84 -18.50
CA ILE A 281 26.24 -1.24 -19.82
C ILE A 281 27.36 -0.21 -19.73
N LYS A 282 27.41 0.58 -18.65
CA LYS A 282 28.46 1.60 -18.45
C LYS A 282 29.83 0.97 -18.20
N GLN A 283 29.90 -0.21 -17.60
CA GLN A 283 31.16 -0.95 -17.39
C GLN A 283 31.70 -1.59 -18.68
N GLN A 284 30.84 -1.81 -19.68
CA GLN A 284 31.18 -2.39 -20.97
C GLN A 284 31.44 -1.33 -22.06
N ARG A 285 31.50 -0.05 -21.69
CA ARG A 285 31.90 1.08 -22.54
C ARG A 285 33.29 1.55 -22.14
#